data_AF-A0AAE4VL71-F1
#
_entry.id   AF-A0AAE4VL71-F1
#
_cell.length_a   1.000
_cell.length_b   1.000
_cell.length_c   1.000
_cell.angle_alpha   90.00
_cell.angle_beta   90.00
_cell.angle_gamma   90.00
#
_symmetry.space_group_name_H-M   'P 1'
#
loop_
_entity.id
_entity.type
_entity.pdbx_description
1 polymer ?
#
loop_
_entity_poly.entity_id
_entity_poly.type
_entity_poly.pdbx_seq_one_letter_code
_entity_poly.pdbx_strand_id
1 'polypeptide(L)'
;MLLQADPTVIYGMTEGRSTLGRRMLYSDYRHKSKYNTYINLGLPPTPICNPGKNAIRAVLHPEWNNFVYFVLGNNGQHIFSKEYKNHLINIKLTSKQRNLKNNN
;
A
#
# COMPACT_ATOMS: atom_id res chain seq x y z
N MET A 1 -1.97 -3.17 -14.24
CA MET A 1 -1.49 -3.73 -12.97
C MET A 1 -2.55 -3.47 -11.90
N LEU A 2 -2.67 -4.35 -10.91
CA LEU A 2 -3.52 -4.11 -9.73
C LEU A 2 -2.89 -3.03 -8.85
N LEU A 3 -3.68 -2.21 -8.15
CA LEU A 3 -3.14 -1.15 -7.28
C LEU A 3 -2.59 -1.70 -5.95
N GLN A 4 -3.16 -2.80 -5.45
CA GLN A 4 -2.67 -3.55 -4.28
C GLN A 4 -2.41 -2.67 -3.05
N ALA A 5 -3.41 -1.89 -2.65
CA ALA A 5 -3.33 -0.97 -1.52
C ALA A 5 -4.18 -1.44 -0.34
N ASP A 6 -3.53 -1.81 0.77
CA ASP A 6 -4.18 -2.26 2.02
C ASP A 6 -5.37 -1.39 2.48
N PRO A 7 -5.30 -0.04 2.45
CA PRO A 7 -6.41 0.80 2.91
C PRO A 7 -7.73 0.53 2.18
N THR A 8 -7.66 0.10 0.92
CA THR A 8 -8.85 -0.21 0.11
C THR A 8 -9.53 -1.51 0.56
N VAL A 9 -8.74 -2.50 1.02
CA VAL A 9 -9.27 -3.75 1.60
C VAL A 9 -9.88 -3.46 2.97
N ILE A 10 -9.19 -2.68 3.80
CA ILE A 10 -9.68 -2.27 5.12
C ILE A 10 -11.01 -1.54 4.98
N TYR A 11 -11.11 -0.57 4.06
CA TYR A 11 -12.35 0.14 3.80
C TYR A 11 -13.47 -0.81 3.33
N GLY A 12 -13.14 -1.78 2.46
CA GLY A 12 -14.11 -2.80 2.03
C GLY A 12 -14.64 -3.67 3.17
N MET A 13 -13.85 -3.87 4.23
CA MET A 13 -14.24 -4.68 5.40
C MET A 13 -14.95 -3.86 6.50
N THR A 14 -14.58 -2.59 6.67
CA THR A 14 -15.12 -1.75 7.77
C THR A 14 -16.14 -0.71 7.30
N GLU A 15 -16.30 -0.55 5.99
CA GLU A 15 -17.12 0.49 5.36
C GLU A 15 -16.78 1.90 5.85
N GLY A 16 -15.52 2.11 6.26
CA GLY A 16 -15.03 3.37 6.82
C GLY A 16 -15.58 3.72 8.22
N ARG A 17 -16.33 2.83 8.87
CA ARG A 17 -16.93 3.08 10.19
C ARG A 17 -15.95 2.91 11.35
N SER A 18 -14.89 2.14 11.13
CA SER A 18 -13.87 1.85 12.14
C SER A 18 -12.53 1.51 11.51
N THR A 19 -11.49 1.46 12.34
CA THR A 19 -10.22 0.83 11.97
C THR A 19 -10.38 -0.69 12.02
N LEU A 20 -9.43 -1.42 11.40
CA LEU A 20 -9.43 -2.88 11.46
C LEU A 20 -9.25 -3.43 12.88
N GLY A 21 -8.73 -2.63 13.83
CA GLY A 21 -8.47 -3.05 15.22
C GLY A 21 -7.33 -4.07 15.40
N ARG A 22 -6.75 -4.55 14.29
CA ARG A 22 -5.63 -5.50 14.25
C ARG A 22 -4.79 -5.25 13.00
N ARG A 23 -3.65 -5.93 12.91
CA ARG A 23 -2.86 -6.00 11.67
C ARG A 23 -3.64 -6.76 10.57
N MET A 24 -3.43 -6.35 9.32
CA MET A 24 -3.84 -7.09 8.13
C MET A 24 -3.20 -8.48 8.07
N LEU A 25 -4.02 -9.50 7.79
CA LEU A 25 -3.61 -10.89 7.62
C LEU A 25 -3.65 -11.27 6.14
N TYR A 26 -2.90 -12.32 5.76
CA TYR A 26 -2.90 -12.82 4.39
C TYR A 26 -4.28 -13.28 3.90
N SER A 27 -5.15 -13.73 4.81
CA SER A 27 -6.53 -14.08 4.50
C SER A 27 -7.38 -12.88 4.06
N ASP A 28 -7.08 -11.69 4.58
CA ASP A 28 -7.87 -10.48 4.31
C ASP A 28 -7.73 -10.05 2.84
N TYR A 29 -6.60 -10.30 2.19
CA TYR A 29 -6.40 -9.98 0.77
C TYR A 29 -7.36 -10.73 -0.16
N ARG A 30 -7.97 -11.83 0.31
CA ARG A 30 -8.99 -12.60 -0.44
C ARG A 30 -10.42 -12.14 -0.16
N HIS A 31 -10.62 -11.14 0.69
CA HIS A 31 -11.95 -10.62 1.00
C HIS A 31 -12.61 -10.06 -0.26
N LYS A 32 -13.78 -10.61 -0.61
CA LYS A 32 -14.52 -10.19 -1.81
C LYS A 32 -15.26 -8.89 -1.53
N SER A 33 -14.75 -7.80 -2.09
CA SER A 33 -15.38 -6.48 -2.05
C SER A 33 -15.03 -5.73 -3.33
N LYS A 34 -15.91 -4.84 -3.80
CA LYS A 34 -15.64 -3.96 -4.95
C LYS A 34 -14.49 -2.98 -4.68
N TYR A 35 -14.13 -2.77 -3.41
CA TYR A 35 -13.03 -1.91 -3.00
C TYR A 35 -11.67 -2.64 -2.97
N ASN A 36 -11.64 -3.98 -2.98
CA ASN A 36 -10.39 -4.72 -2.83
C ASN A 36 -9.53 -4.60 -4.10
N THR A 37 -8.49 -3.77 -4.05
CA THR A 37 -7.56 -3.54 -5.17
C THR A 37 -6.51 -4.66 -5.35
N TYR A 38 -6.54 -5.72 -4.54
CA TYR A 38 -5.79 -6.96 -4.80
C TYR A 38 -6.49 -7.91 -5.77
N ILE A 39 -7.79 -7.70 -6.03
CA ILE A 39 -8.58 -8.58 -6.91
C ILE A 39 -9.31 -7.81 -8.02
N ASN A 40 -9.59 -6.51 -7.84
CA ASN A 40 -10.22 -5.66 -8.85
C ASN A 40 -9.20 -4.73 -9.50
N LEU A 41 -9.25 -4.64 -10.84
CA LEU A 41 -8.43 -3.71 -11.61
C LEU A 41 -8.98 -2.29 -11.54
N GLY A 42 -8.08 -1.30 -11.52
CA GLY A 42 -8.43 0.12 -11.50
C GLY A 42 -8.73 0.68 -10.11
N LEU A 43 -9.39 1.83 -10.08
CA LEU A 43 -9.77 2.52 -8.86
C LEU A 43 -11.00 1.85 -8.20
N PRO A 44 -11.12 1.93 -6.86
CA PRO A 44 -12.36 1.56 -6.20
C PRO A 44 -13.55 2.44 -6.67
N PRO A 45 -14.81 2.01 -6.47
CA PRO A 45 -15.99 2.73 -6.96
C PRO A 45 -16.16 4.14 -6.39
N THR A 46 -15.67 4.39 -5.18
CA THR A 46 -15.69 5.68 -4.50
C THR A 46 -14.38 5.91 -3.74
N PRO A 47 -14.10 7.17 -3.31
CA PRO A 47 -13.05 7.43 -2.34
C PRO A 47 -13.25 6.62 -1.06
N ILE A 48 -12.14 6.27 -0.40
CA ILE A 48 -12.13 5.50 0.86
C ILE A 48 -11.86 6.39 2.10
N CYS A 49 -11.57 7.67 1.89
CA CYS A 49 -11.34 8.65 2.94
C CYS A 49 -11.47 10.07 2.37
N ASN A 50 -11.40 11.08 3.25
CA ASN A 50 -11.31 12.48 2.88
C ASN A 50 -9.83 12.86 2.66
N PRO A 51 -9.39 13.18 1.42
CA PRO A 51 -8.01 13.49 1.15
C PRO A 51 -7.65 14.91 1.64
N GLY A 52 -6.44 15.06 2.19
CA GLY A 52 -5.89 16.37 2.49
C GLY A 52 -5.42 17.11 1.23
N LYS A 53 -5.16 18.43 1.36
CA LYS A 53 -4.72 19.30 0.25
C LYS A 53 -3.49 18.75 -0.50
N ASN A 54 -2.51 18.19 0.22
CA ASN A 54 -1.30 17.64 -0.38
C ASN A 54 -1.59 16.41 -1.24
N ALA A 55 -2.53 15.55 -0.82
CA ALA A 55 -2.92 14.38 -1.61
C ALA A 55 -3.63 14.79 -2.90
N ILE A 56 -4.53 15.78 -2.83
CA ILE A 56 -5.19 16.34 -4.02
C ILE A 56 -4.15 16.93 -4.98
N ARG A 57 -3.19 17.72 -4.47
CA ARG A 57 -2.11 18.29 -5.28
C ARG A 57 -1.26 17.22 -5.95
N ALA A 58 -0.93 16.13 -5.25
CA ALA A 58 -0.12 15.03 -5.79
C ALA A 58 -0.84 14.28 -6.93
N VAL A 59 -2.17 14.17 -6.87
CA VAL A 59 -2.96 13.58 -7.96
C VAL A 59 -3.01 14.51 -9.18
N LEU A 60 -3.15 15.82 -8.97
CA LEU A 60 -3.21 16.80 -10.06
C LEU A 60 -1.84 17.09 -10.71
N HIS A 61 -0.77 16.99 -9.92
CA HIS A 61 0.60 17.28 -10.35
C HIS A 61 1.56 16.18 -9.88
N PRO A 62 1.44 14.96 -10.43
CA PRO A 62 2.35 13.88 -10.08
C PRO A 62 3.75 14.18 -10.61
N GLU A 63 4.76 13.73 -9.87
CA GLU A 63 6.14 13.74 -10.37
C GLU A 63 6.28 12.75 -11.53
N TRP A 64 6.98 13.17 -12.58
CA TRP A 64 7.17 12.32 -13.76
C TRP A 64 8.24 11.26 -13.50
N ASN A 65 7.84 10.00 -13.41
CA ASN A 65 8.73 8.87 -13.20
C ASN A 65 8.09 7.56 -13.71
N ASN A 66 8.88 6.49 -13.74
CA ASN A 66 8.43 5.16 -14.19
C ASN A 66 8.36 4.15 -13.04
N PHE A 67 8.24 4.61 -11.79
CA PHE A 67 8.16 3.72 -10.64
C PHE A 67 6.79 3.06 -10.57
N VAL A 68 6.79 1.75 -10.34
CA VAL A 68 5.55 0.95 -10.24
C VAL A 68 5.51 0.12 -8.95
N TYR A 69 6.60 0.09 -8.19
CA TYR A 69 6.67 -0.57 -6.89
C TYR A 69 7.30 0.35 -5.85
N PHE A 70 6.85 0.26 -4.60
CA PHE A 70 7.47 0.91 -3.47
C PHE A 70 7.41 0.03 -2.22
N VAL A 71 8.37 0.19 -1.32
CA VAL A 71 8.39 -0.51 -0.01
C VAL A 71 8.90 0.45 1.06
N LEU A 72 8.39 0.33 2.29
CA LEU A 72 8.85 1.14 3.42
C LEU A 72 10.27 0.73 3.85
N GLY A 73 11.21 1.67 3.74
CA GLY A 73 12.57 1.57 4.24
C GLY A 73 12.67 1.75 5.76
N ASN A 74 13.87 1.52 6.31
CA ASN A 74 14.10 1.52 7.76
C ASN A 74 14.31 2.89 8.39
N ASN A 75 14.42 3.93 7.57
CA ASN A 75 14.47 5.34 7.94
C ASN A 75 13.08 6.01 7.86
N GLY A 76 12.02 5.23 7.64
CA GLY A 76 10.66 5.76 7.47
C GLY A 76 10.36 6.30 6.07
N GLN A 77 11.32 6.25 5.14
CA GLN A 77 11.10 6.67 3.74
C GLN A 77 10.77 5.48 2.84
N HIS A 78 10.02 5.74 1.77
CA HIS A 78 9.73 4.73 0.76
C HIS A 78 10.88 4.58 -0.23
N ILE A 79 11.23 3.34 -0.55
CA ILE A 79 12.16 2.98 -1.61
C ILE A 79 11.34 2.61 -2.85
N PHE A 80 11.54 3.35 -3.95
CA PHE A 80 10.80 3.17 -5.21
C PHE A 80 11.60 2.34 -6.21
N SER A 81 10.89 1.57 -7.06
CA SER A 81 11.52 0.74 -8.10
C SER A 81 10.61 0.55 -9.31
N LYS A 82 11.23 0.42 -10.48
CA LYS A 82 10.56 0.21 -11.78
C LYS A 82 10.36 -1.28 -12.08
N GLU A 83 11.23 -2.13 -11.56
CA GLU A 83 11.25 -3.57 -11.84
C GLU A 83 10.94 -4.38 -10.59
N TYR A 84 10.17 -5.45 -10.78
CA TYR A 84 9.77 -6.35 -9.69
C TYR A 84 10.97 -7.01 -8.99
N LYS A 85 12.02 -7.36 -9.74
CA LYS A 85 13.26 -7.93 -9.16
C LYS A 85 13.90 -6.98 -8.15
N ASN A 86 13.97 -5.69 -8.47
CA ASN A 86 14.52 -4.67 -7.58
C ASN A 86 13.62 -4.46 -6.35
N HIS A 87 12.30 -4.51 -6.54
CA HIS A 87 11.34 -4.49 -5.43
C HIS A 87 11.56 -5.66 -4.45
N LEU A 88 11.74 -6.88 -4.94
CA LEU A 88 12.02 -8.06 -4.11
C LEU A 88 13.34 -7.95 -3.34
N ILE A 89 14.39 -7.41 -3.96
CA ILE A 89 15.66 -7.12 -3.29
C ILE A 89 15.43 -6.12 -2.15
N ASN A 90 14.71 -5.03 -2.40
CA ASN A 90 14.39 -4.01 -1.39
C ASN A 90 13.56 -4.59 -0.22
N ILE A 91 12.61 -5.50 -0.48
CA ILE A 91 11.88 -6.22 0.58
C ILE A 91 12.84 -7.08 1.43
N LYS A 92 13.75 -7.82 0.80
CA LYS A 92 14.72 -8.66 1.53
C LYS A 92 15.66 -7.82 2.41
N LEU A 93 16.13 -6.69 1.89
CA LEU A 93 17.00 -5.77 2.63
C LEU A 93 16.28 -5.13 3.82
N THR A 94 15.05 -4.64 3.61
CA THR A 94 14.28 -3.99 4.67
C THR A 94 13.85 -4.97 5.76
N SER A 95 13.43 -6.19 5.40
CA SER A 95 13.07 -7.24 6.38
C SER A 95 14.25 -7.71 7.22
N LYS A 96 15.43 -7.94 6.63
CA LYS A 96 16.65 -8.32 7.38
C LYS A 96 17.01 -7.28 8.45
N GLN A 97 16.95 -6.00 8.08
CA GLN A 97 17.29 -4.90 8.99
C GLN A 97 16.24 -4.69 10.09
N ARG A 98 14.94 -4.92 9.82
CA ARG A 98 13.88 -4.90 10.85
C ARG A 98 14.10 -6.00 11.89
N ASN A 99 14.47 -7.20 11.44
CA ASN A 99 14.77 -8.31 12.35
C ASN A 99 15.99 -8.02 13.23
N LEU A 100 17.03 -7.38 12.69
CA LEU A 100 18.19 -6.95 13.47
C LEU A 100 17.84 -5.89 14.53
N LYS A 101 16.98 -4.92 14.20
CA LYS A 101 16.52 -3.90 15.15
C LYS A 101 15.64 -4.45 16.27
N ASN A 102 14.85 -5.49 16.00
CA ASN A 102 13.96 -6.10 17.00
C ASN A 102 14.70 -7.03 17.98
N ASN A 103 15.94 -7.41 17.66
CA ASN A 103 16.77 -8.32 18.46
C ASN A 103 17.82 -7.58 19.33
N ASN A 104 17.85 -6.24 19.29
CA ASN A 104 18.68 -5.37 20.12
C ASN A 104 17.78 -4.55 21.04
#